data_AF-A0AAI9TSM8-F1
#
_entry.id   AF-A0AAI9TSM8-F1
#
_cell.length_a   1.000
_cell.length_b   1.000
_cell.length_c   1.000
_cell.angle_alpha   90.00
_cell.angle_beta   90.00
_cell.angle_gamma   90.00
#
_symmetry.space_group_name_H-M   'P 1'
#
loop_
_entity.id
_entity.type
_entity.pdbx_description
1 polymer ?
#
loop_
_entity_poly.entity_id
_entity_poly.type
_entity_poly.pdbx_seq_one_letter_code
_entity_poly.pdbx_strand_id
1 'polypeptide(L)'
;MHLLTTPLVHRLLTFQKSEQYTRLMGIILFIEFTVVMVAHMVLDEFLLHAVAFGSGVLLIVICTMRLIPRQIPDAVIRKSVKSVTHFGVFSFLFGYMVWLVDEFTCRHLISIRHSIGLPLAFLFEFHGWWHVFTAIGGYIAVVVIDMLTAGEVHEDPTGQFAWPLPLVARTMGSSVSKKEN
;
A
#
# COMPACT_ATOMS: atom_id res chain seq x y z
N MET A 1 3.42 -8.56 6.39
CA MET A 1 4.04 -7.81 5.28
C MET A 1 4.09 -8.64 4.01
N HIS A 2 4.96 -9.66 3.90
CA HIS A 2 5.09 -10.49 2.68
C HIS A 2 3.83 -11.24 2.24
N LEU A 3 3.00 -11.69 3.19
CA LEU A 3 1.73 -12.37 2.91
C LEU A 3 0.74 -11.51 2.11
N LEU A 4 0.87 -10.18 2.13
CA LEU A 4 0.06 -9.28 1.32
C LEU A 4 0.76 -8.91 0.01
N THR A 5 2.07 -8.62 0.06
CA THR A 5 2.79 -8.14 -1.12
C THR A 5 2.98 -9.21 -2.17
N THR A 6 3.30 -10.46 -1.79
CA THR A 6 3.58 -11.53 -2.76
C THR A 6 2.36 -11.85 -3.64
N PRO A 7 1.14 -12.02 -3.11
CA PRO A 7 -0.05 -12.21 -3.95
C PRO A 7 -0.37 -11.01 -4.85
N LEU A 8 -0.17 -9.77 -4.36
CA LEU A 8 -0.42 -8.56 -5.15
C LEU A 8 0.59 -8.41 -6.29
N VAL A 9 1.87 -8.68 -6.04
CA VAL A 9 2.92 -8.71 -7.07
C VAL A 9 2.60 -9.80 -8.10
N HIS A 10 2.25 -11.00 -7.65
CA HIS A 10 1.84 -12.09 -8.54
C HIS A 10 0.69 -11.65 -9.45
N ARG A 11 -0.40 -11.15 -8.87
CA ARG A 11 -1.59 -10.70 -9.59
C ARG A 11 -1.26 -9.61 -10.63
N LEU A 12 -0.42 -8.63 -10.28
CA LEU A 12 0.00 -7.57 -11.19
C LEU A 12 0.89 -8.04 -12.33
N LEU A 13 1.82 -8.97 -12.06
CA LEU A 13 2.75 -9.48 -13.07
C LEU A 13 2.09 -10.46 -14.03
N THR A 14 1.07 -11.20 -13.57
CA THR A 14 0.38 -12.23 -14.36
C THR A 14 -0.89 -11.73 -15.04
N PHE A 15 -1.30 -10.49 -14.78
CA PHE A 15 -2.47 -9.90 -15.42
C PHE A 15 -2.33 -9.90 -16.96
N GLN A 16 -3.32 -10.47 -17.66
CA GLN A 16 -3.35 -10.63 -19.12
C GLN A 16 -2.12 -11.38 -19.69
N LYS A 17 -1.55 -12.33 -18.94
CA LYS A 17 -0.45 -13.20 -19.38
C LYS A 17 -0.91 -14.65 -19.60
N SER A 18 -0.07 -15.44 -20.27
CA SER A 18 -0.34 -16.86 -20.51
C SER A 18 -0.34 -17.67 -19.21
N GLU A 19 -1.04 -18.82 -19.22
CA GLU A 19 -1.09 -19.72 -18.06
C GLU A 19 0.29 -20.24 -17.66
N GLN A 20 1.15 -20.55 -18.63
CA GLN A 20 2.52 -20.99 -18.39
C GLN A 20 3.34 -19.91 -17.66
N TYR A 21 3.23 -18.65 -18.09
CA TYR A 21 3.90 -17.53 -17.43
C TYR A 21 3.37 -17.31 -16.01
N THR A 22 2.06 -17.43 -15.83
CA THR A 22 1.40 -17.27 -14.53
C THR A 22 1.86 -18.31 -13.51
N ARG A 23 1.95 -19.58 -13.93
CA ARG A 23 2.47 -20.68 -13.11
C ARG A 23 3.95 -20.51 -12.78
N LEU A 24 4.77 -20.15 -13.78
CA LEU A 24 6.19 -19.91 -13.59
C LEU A 24 6.43 -18.79 -12.57
N MET A 25 5.74 -17.66 -12.71
CA MET A 25 5.87 -16.54 -11.78
C MET A 25 5.43 -16.92 -10.36
N GLY A 26 4.36 -17.70 -10.22
CA GLY A 26 3.92 -18.22 -8.92
C GLY A 26 4.99 -19.09 -8.25
N ILE A 27 5.65 -19.98 -9.01
CA ILE A 27 6.74 -20.81 -8.50
C ILE A 27 7.93 -19.95 -8.07
N ILE A 28 8.34 -18.99 -8.89
CA ILE A 28 9.46 -18.08 -8.59
C ILE A 28 9.20 -17.31 -7.30
N LEU A 29 8.03 -16.68 -7.18
CA LEU A 29 7.66 -15.90 -6.00
C LEU A 29 7.51 -16.77 -4.73
N PHE A 30 7.03 -18.01 -4.87
CA PHE A 30 6.94 -18.94 -3.74
C PHE A 30 8.33 -19.37 -3.23
N ILE A 31 9.25 -19.67 -4.13
CA ILE A 31 10.64 -20.00 -3.79
C ILE A 31 11.31 -18.80 -3.13
N GLU A 32 11.19 -17.61 -3.72
CA GLU A 32 11.74 -16.36 -3.18
C GLU A 32 11.21 -16.07 -1.78
N PHE A 33 9.90 -16.11 -1.59
CA PHE A 33 9.27 -15.97 -0.27
C PHE A 33 9.84 -16.98 0.75
N THR A 34 9.92 -18.26 0.38
CA THR A 34 10.39 -19.31 1.28
C THR A 34 11.85 -19.08 1.68
N VAL A 35 12.71 -18.76 0.72
CA VAL A 35 14.14 -18.49 0.97
C VAL A 35 14.32 -17.28 1.88
N VAL A 36 13.63 -16.16 1.60
CA VAL A 36 13.73 -14.95 2.42
C VAL A 36 13.22 -15.21 3.84
N MET A 37 12.12 -15.94 4.01
CA MET A 37 11.59 -16.26 5.34
C MET A 37 12.51 -17.19 6.13
N VAL A 38 13.01 -18.26 5.51
CA VAL A 38 13.94 -19.19 6.16
C VAL A 38 15.24 -18.47 6.54
N ALA A 39 15.81 -17.68 5.63
CA ALA A 39 17.02 -16.91 5.92
C ALA A 39 16.81 -15.92 7.07
N HIS A 40 15.69 -15.20 7.08
CA HIS A 40 15.34 -14.29 8.16
C HIS A 40 15.24 -15.00 9.52
N MET A 41 14.58 -16.17 9.57
CA MET A 41 14.42 -16.95 10.81
C MET A 41 15.73 -17.59 11.30
N VAL A 42 16.61 -18.01 10.39
CA VAL A 42 17.86 -18.70 10.74
C VAL A 42 18.98 -17.72 11.11
N LEU A 43 19.09 -16.63 10.36
CA LEU A 43 20.18 -15.66 10.53
C LEU A 43 19.83 -14.53 11.51
N ASP A 44 18.57 -14.43 11.93
CA ASP A 44 18.03 -13.32 12.73
C ASP A 44 18.34 -11.93 12.11
N GLU A 45 18.48 -11.92 10.78
CA GLU A 45 18.87 -10.76 9.99
C GLU A 45 17.62 -10.06 9.44
N PHE A 46 17.42 -8.80 9.85
CA PHE A 46 16.26 -7.99 9.44
C PHE A 46 16.42 -7.40 8.02
N LEU A 47 17.65 -7.15 7.57
CA LEU A 47 17.91 -6.35 6.37
C LEU A 47 17.37 -7.02 5.10
N LEU A 48 17.61 -8.32 4.91
CA LEU A 48 17.13 -9.05 3.74
C LEU A 48 15.61 -9.01 3.63
N HIS A 49 14.92 -9.21 4.75
CA HIS A 49 13.46 -9.12 4.83
C HIS A 49 12.95 -7.73 4.42
N ALA A 50 13.57 -6.67 4.97
CA ALA A 50 13.17 -5.29 4.72
C ALA A 50 13.40 -4.89 3.26
N VAL A 51 14.54 -5.25 2.68
CA VAL A 51 14.85 -4.96 1.27
C VAL A 51 13.92 -5.71 0.32
N ALA A 52 13.66 -7.01 0.56
CA ALA A 52 12.73 -7.79 -0.24
C ALA A 52 11.30 -7.24 -0.17
N PHE A 53 10.87 -6.82 1.02
CA PHE A 53 9.55 -6.22 1.20
C PHE A 53 9.46 -4.87 0.46
N GLY A 54 10.45 -4.00 0.65
CA GLY A 54 10.51 -2.68 0.01
C GLY A 54 10.55 -2.77 -1.52
N SER A 55 11.29 -3.73 -2.08
CA SER A 55 11.33 -3.97 -3.52
C SER A 55 9.98 -4.45 -4.05
N GLY A 56 9.29 -5.35 -3.34
CA GLY A 56 7.94 -5.79 -3.68
C GLY A 56 6.92 -4.65 -3.67
N VAL A 57 6.95 -3.77 -2.66
CA VAL A 57 6.09 -2.57 -2.60
C VAL A 57 6.39 -1.61 -3.76
N LEU A 58 7.66 -1.39 -4.08
CA LEU A 58 8.07 -0.55 -5.21
C LEU A 58 7.55 -1.11 -6.54
N LEU A 59 7.67 -2.43 -6.74
CA LEU A 59 7.12 -3.12 -7.92
C LEU A 59 5.60 -2.94 -8.00
N ILE A 60 4.88 -3.10 -6.89
CA ILE A 60 3.43 -2.85 -6.84
C ILE A 60 3.10 -1.43 -7.31
N VAL A 61 3.78 -0.41 -6.77
CA VAL A 61 3.53 0.99 -7.13
C VAL A 61 3.81 1.23 -8.62
N ILE A 62 4.96 0.77 -9.12
CA ILE A 62 5.34 0.96 -10.53
C ILE A 62 4.35 0.27 -11.46
N CYS A 63 4.01 -1.00 -11.20
CA CYS A 63 3.09 -1.76 -12.03
C CYS A 63 1.68 -1.16 -12.01
N THR A 64 1.18 -0.80 -10.84
CA THR A 64 -0.13 -0.15 -10.67
C THR A 64 -0.19 1.15 -11.46
N MET A 65 0.79 2.04 -11.32
CA MET A 65 0.82 3.33 -12.02
C MET A 65 0.93 3.18 -13.54
N ARG A 66 1.57 2.12 -14.03
CA ARG A 66 1.61 1.78 -15.47
C ARG A 66 0.31 1.18 -15.99
N LEU A 67 -0.43 0.46 -15.14
CA LEU A 67 -1.66 -0.22 -15.52
C LEU A 67 -2.88 0.72 -15.54
N ILE A 68 -2.93 1.70 -14.64
CA ILE A 68 -4.01 2.70 -14.58
C ILE A 68 -4.36 3.33 -15.94
N PRO A 69 -3.41 3.91 -16.72
CA PRO A 69 -3.76 4.54 -18.00
C PRO A 69 -4.20 3.54 -19.07
N ARG A 70 -3.88 2.24 -18.93
CA ARG A 70 -4.26 1.19 -19.88
C ARG A 70 -5.66 0.65 -19.61
N GLN A 71 -6.06 0.55 -18.34
CA GLN A 71 -7.35 -0.03 -17.93
C GLN A 71 -8.46 1.01 -17.75
N ILE A 72 -8.11 2.29 -17.63
CA ILE A 72 -9.07 3.38 -17.41
C ILE A 72 -8.96 4.39 -18.55
N PRO A 73 -9.80 4.26 -19.59
CA PRO A 73 -9.83 5.18 -20.73
C PRO A 73 -10.32 6.58 -20.34
N ASP A 74 -11.28 6.66 -19.41
CA ASP A 74 -11.87 7.91 -18.92
C ASP A 74 -10.83 8.75 -18.16
N ALA A 75 -10.66 10.02 -18.56
CA ALA A 75 -9.69 10.93 -17.95
C ALA A 75 -10.04 11.37 -16.53
N VAL A 76 -11.32 11.53 -16.21
CA VAL A 76 -11.83 11.95 -14.91
C VAL A 76 -11.64 10.82 -13.88
N ILE A 77 -12.10 9.61 -14.21
CA ILE A 77 -11.97 8.43 -13.35
C ILE A 77 -10.48 8.12 -13.11
N ARG A 78 -9.68 8.16 -14.17
CA ARG A 78 -8.23 7.92 -14.09
C ARG A 78 -7.53 8.91 -13.16
N LYS A 79 -7.92 10.18 -13.18
CA LYS A 79 -7.35 11.19 -12.28
C LYS A 79 -7.74 10.91 -10.83
N SER A 80 -9.02 10.57 -10.59
CA SER A 80 -9.51 10.17 -9.26
C SER A 80 -8.70 8.99 -8.71
N VAL A 81 -8.61 7.90 -9.48
CA VAL A 81 -7.88 6.68 -9.11
C VAL A 81 -6.40 6.94 -8.88
N LYS A 82 -5.71 7.69 -9.75
CA LYS A 82 -4.29 8.05 -9.53
C LYS A 82 -4.11 8.77 -8.21
N SER A 83 -5.03 9.65 -7.88
CA SER A 83 -4.89 10.48 -6.69
C SER A 83 -5.17 9.69 -5.41
N VAL A 84 -6.12 8.74 -5.45
CA VAL A 84 -6.31 7.73 -4.38
C VAL A 84 -5.06 6.88 -4.22
N THR A 85 -4.47 6.39 -5.32
CA THR A 85 -3.21 5.63 -5.29
C THR A 85 -2.07 6.44 -4.67
N HIS A 86 -1.92 7.72 -5.04
CA HIS A 86 -0.93 8.60 -4.44
C HIS A 86 -1.16 8.81 -2.94
N PHE A 87 -2.41 8.97 -2.51
CA PHE A 87 -2.75 9.04 -1.09
C PHE A 87 -2.36 7.75 -0.35
N GLY A 88 -2.62 6.57 -0.93
CA GLY A 88 -2.17 5.29 -0.37
C GLY A 88 -0.65 5.19 -0.23
N VAL A 89 0.09 5.59 -1.27
CA VAL A 89 1.57 5.63 -1.24
C VAL A 89 2.07 6.60 -0.17
N PHE A 90 1.48 7.80 -0.11
CA PHE A 90 1.84 8.81 0.90
C PHE A 90 1.56 8.30 2.31
N SER A 91 0.39 7.71 2.56
CA SER A 91 0.02 7.10 3.85
C SER A 91 1.04 6.04 4.25
N PHE A 92 1.39 5.14 3.34
CA PHE A 92 2.38 4.09 3.62
C PHE A 92 3.76 4.66 3.98
N LEU A 93 4.26 5.61 3.18
CA LEU A 93 5.56 6.27 3.43
C LEU A 93 5.56 7.08 4.73
N PHE A 94 4.45 7.77 5.03
CA PHE A 94 4.30 8.50 6.28
C PHE A 94 4.32 7.54 7.48
N GLY A 95 3.58 6.43 7.40
CA GLY A 95 3.68 5.37 8.40
C GLY A 95 5.12 4.92 8.59
N TYR A 96 5.83 4.61 7.51
CA TYR A 96 7.22 4.16 7.57
C TYR A 96 8.13 5.18 8.25
N MET A 97 7.99 6.45 7.91
CA MET A 97 8.71 7.52 8.60
C MET A 97 8.39 7.56 10.10
N VAL A 98 7.13 7.42 10.49
CA VAL A 98 6.71 7.35 11.90
C VAL A 98 7.36 6.16 12.61
N TRP A 99 7.43 5.00 11.97
CA TRP A 99 8.14 3.82 12.49
C TRP A 99 9.63 4.07 12.68
N LEU A 100 10.31 4.71 11.71
CA LEU A 100 11.72 5.09 11.88
C LEU A 100 11.92 6.01 13.07
N VAL A 101 11.06 7.01 13.26
CA VAL A 101 11.14 7.92 14.41
C VAL A 101 10.90 7.18 15.73
N ASP A 102 9.94 6.24 15.75
CA ASP A 102 9.67 5.37 16.90
C ASP A 102 10.92 4.58 17.31
N GLU A 103 11.60 3.95 16.34
CA GLU A 103 12.82 3.18 16.56
C GLU A 103 13.95 4.05 17.16
N PHE A 104 14.17 5.25 16.62
CA PHE A 104 15.22 6.15 17.11
C PHE A 104 14.90 6.80 18.46
N THR A 105 13.63 7.08 18.74
CA THR A 105 13.21 7.88 19.92
C THR A 105 12.40 7.08 20.95
N CYS A 106 12.44 5.75 20.87
CA CYS A 106 11.63 4.83 21.67
C CYS A 106 11.66 5.15 23.19
N ARG A 107 12.86 5.36 23.77
CA ARG A 107 13.00 5.68 25.21
C ARG A 107 12.33 7.00 25.59
N HIS A 108 12.43 8.01 24.73
CA HIS A 108 11.80 9.32 24.96
C HIS A 108 10.28 9.22 24.84
N LEU A 109 9.77 8.53 23.82
CA LEU A 109 8.33 8.30 23.62
C LEU A 109 7.71 7.53 24.80
N ILE A 110 8.39 6.49 25.30
CA ILE A 110 7.96 5.76 26.51
C ILE A 110 7.90 6.70 27.72
N SER A 111 8.96 7.49 27.96
CA SER A 111 8.97 8.43 29.08
C SER A 111 7.84 9.46 28.99
N ILE A 112 7.57 9.98 27.80
CA ILE A 112 6.47 10.94 27.57
C ILE A 112 5.11 10.28 27.83
N ARG A 113 4.89 9.04 27.37
CA ARG A 113 3.66 8.29 27.61
C ARG A 113 3.39 8.07 29.10
N HIS A 114 4.43 7.72 29.87
CA HIS A 114 4.30 7.57 31.32
C HIS A 114 4.00 8.90 32.03
N SER A 115 4.55 10.02 31.55
CA SER A 115 4.33 11.34 32.13
C SER A 115 2.95 11.93 31.83
N ILE A 116 2.44 11.75 30.60
CA ILE A 116 1.19 12.36 30.15
C ILE A 116 -0.03 11.50 30.53
N GLY A 117 0.12 10.17 30.55
CA GLY A 117 -0.97 9.25 30.85
C GLY A 117 -2.06 9.20 29.77
N LEU A 118 -3.08 8.38 29.99
CA LEU A 118 -4.19 8.20 29.05
C LEU A 118 -5.21 9.35 29.16
N PRO A 119 -5.85 9.76 28.04
CA PRO A 119 -5.77 9.15 26.69
C PRO A 119 -4.66 9.72 25.80
N LEU A 120 -4.02 10.84 26.18
CA LEU A 120 -3.06 11.54 25.31
C LEU A 120 -1.78 10.73 25.03
N ALA A 121 -1.43 9.76 25.88
CA ALA A 121 -0.34 8.82 25.62
C ALA A 121 -0.47 8.09 24.27
N PHE A 122 -1.69 7.88 23.76
CA PHE A 122 -1.91 7.23 22.46
C PHE A 122 -1.35 8.06 21.27
N LEU A 123 -1.30 9.39 21.39
CA LEU A 123 -0.70 10.24 20.36
C LEU A 123 0.80 10.00 20.21
N PHE A 124 1.46 9.55 21.27
CA PHE A 124 2.89 9.26 21.30
C PHE A 124 3.21 7.77 21.07
N GLU A 125 2.19 6.95 20.78
CA GLU A 125 2.37 5.55 20.39
C GLU A 125 2.62 5.45 18.88
N PHE A 126 3.79 5.91 18.47
CA PHE A 126 4.16 5.99 17.05
C PHE A 126 4.17 4.60 16.39
N HIS A 127 4.55 3.55 17.14
CA HIS A 127 4.37 2.17 16.70
C HIS A 127 2.92 1.84 16.27
N GLY A 128 1.93 2.29 17.04
CA GLY A 128 0.51 2.10 16.71
C GLY A 128 0.10 2.86 15.45
N TRP A 129 0.53 4.12 15.33
CA TRP A 129 0.28 4.94 14.13
C TRP A 129 0.90 4.35 12.87
N TRP A 130 2.10 3.78 12.96
CA TRP A 130 2.73 3.03 11.86
C TRP A 130 1.80 1.96 11.30
N HIS A 131 1.20 1.13 12.16
CA HIS A 131 0.27 0.08 11.72
C HIS A 131 -0.98 0.67 11.06
N VAL A 132 -1.53 1.75 11.60
CA VAL A 132 -2.71 2.43 11.02
C VAL A 132 -2.41 2.93 9.61
N PHE A 133 -1.33 3.69 9.44
CA PHE A 133 -0.99 4.31 8.16
C PHE A 133 -0.57 3.30 7.09
N THR A 134 0.16 2.24 7.48
CA THR A 134 0.51 1.15 6.56
C THR A 134 -0.69 0.29 6.20
N ALA A 135 -1.60 0.04 7.14
CA ALA A 135 -2.86 -0.67 6.86
C ALA A 135 -3.73 0.11 5.87
N ILE A 136 -3.85 1.43 6.02
CA ILE A 136 -4.56 2.29 5.05
C ILE A 136 -3.91 2.18 3.67
N GLY A 137 -2.58 2.30 3.58
CA GLY A 137 -1.85 2.17 2.32
C GLY A 137 -2.03 0.78 1.67
N GLY A 138 -1.95 -0.28 2.47
CA GLY A 138 -2.17 -1.66 2.02
C GLY A 138 -3.60 -1.91 1.54
N TYR A 139 -4.61 -1.41 2.27
CA TYR A 139 -6.01 -1.48 1.88
C TYR A 139 -6.25 -0.80 0.52
N ILE A 140 -5.75 0.43 0.35
CA ILE A 140 -5.86 1.15 -0.92
C ILE A 140 -5.19 0.37 -2.05
N ALA A 141 -4.00 -0.21 -1.82
CA ALA A 141 -3.33 -1.03 -2.81
C ALA A 141 -4.17 -2.23 -3.24
N VAL A 142 -4.75 -2.97 -2.29
CA VAL A 142 -5.63 -4.12 -2.58
C VAL A 142 -6.81 -3.68 -3.44
N VAL A 143 -7.53 -2.63 -3.04
CA VAL A 143 -8.72 -2.15 -3.74
C VAL A 143 -8.39 -1.69 -5.16
N VAL A 144 -7.34 -0.89 -5.33
CA VAL A 144 -6.94 -0.37 -6.64
C VAL A 144 -6.48 -1.51 -7.56
N ILE A 145 -5.68 -2.45 -7.05
CA ILE A 145 -5.20 -3.58 -7.86
C ILE A 145 -6.36 -4.50 -8.23
N ASP A 146 -7.26 -4.79 -7.30
CA ASP A 146 -8.42 -5.64 -7.56
C ASP A 146 -9.30 -5.01 -8.66
N MET A 147 -9.61 -3.73 -8.53
CA MET A 147 -10.35 -2.95 -9.53
C MET A 147 -9.65 -2.97 -10.91
N LEU A 148 -8.34 -2.72 -10.97
CA LEU A 148 -7.59 -2.70 -12.24
C LEU A 148 -7.48 -4.06 -12.92
N THR A 149 -7.66 -5.15 -12.17
CA THR A 149 -7.50 -6.51 -12.68
C THR A 149 -8.81 -7.27 -12.82
N ALA A 150 -9.93 -6.71 -12.33
CA ALA A 150 -11.27 -7.24 -12.51
C ALA A 150 -11.84 -7.00 -13.93
N GLY A 151 -11.28 -6.05 -14.70
CA GLY A 151 -11.70 -5.75 -16.06
C GLY A 151 -11.57 -4.26 -16.39
N GLU A 152 -12.13 -3.84 -17.54
CA GLU A 152 -12.20 -2.41 -17.87
C GLU A 152 -13.14 -1.69 -16.91
N VAL A 153 -12.64 -0.60 -16.31
CA VAL A 153 -13.39 0.19 -15.33
C VAL A 153 -14.19 1.26 -16.08
N HIS A 154 -15.50 1.05 -16.22
CA HIS A 154 -16.40 1.98 -16.91
C HIS A 154 -17.09 2.98 -15.97
N GLU A 155 -17.15 2.70 -14.66
CA GLU A 155 -17.73 3.59 -13.65
C GLU A 155 -16.72 3.82 -12.51
N ASP A 156 -16.77 4.98 -11.84
CA ASP A 156 -15.91 5.28 -10.70
C ASP A 156 -16.42 4.53 -9.43
N PRO A 157 -15.75 3.45 -8.97
CA PRO A 157 -16.22 2.69 -7.82
C PRO A 157 -15.76 3.33 -6.50
N THR A 158 -15.01 4.44 -6.55
CA THR A 158 -14.35 5.03 -5.37
C THR A 158 -15.36 5.46 -4.29
N GLY A 159 -16.59 5.77 -4.68
CA GLY A 159 -17.68 6.11 -3.76
C GLY A 159 -18.27 4.91 -2.98
N GLN A 160 -18.03 3.67 -3.42
CA GLN A 160 -18.59 2.46 -2.81
C GLN A 160 -17.64 1.78 -1.82
N PHE A 161 -16.35 2.17 -1.81
CA PHE A 161 -15.36 1.59 -0.92
C PHE A 161 -15.49 2.09 0.52
N ALA A 162 -14.91 1.33 1.45
CA ALA A 162 -14.88 1.73 2.85
C ALA A 162 -13.97 2.96 3.07
N TRP A 163 -14.16 3.62 4.21
CA TRP A 163 -13.29 4.70 4.66
C TRP A 163 -11.80 4.27 4.57
N PRO A 164 -10.86 5.15 4.12
CA PRO A 164 -11.01 6.58 3.85
C PRO A 164 -11.32 6.96 2.39
N LEU A 165 -11.49 5.99 1.47
CA LEU A 165 -11.57 6.28 0.03
C LEU A 165 -12.70 7.25 -0.38
N PRO A 166 -13.94 7.13 0.13
CA PRO A 166 -15.01 8.07 -0.25
C PRO A 166 -14.70 9.52 0.13
N LEU A 167 -13.97 9.75 1.21
CA LEU A 167 -13.58 11.10 1.66
C LEU A 167 -12.53 11.68 0.73
N VAL A 168 -11.53 10.88 0.37
CA VAL A 168 -10.45 11.25 -0.57
C VAL A 168 -11.02 11.50 -1.98
N ALA A 169 -11.97 10.69 -2.44
CA ALA A 169 -12.68 10.93 -3.70
C ALA A 169 -13.52 12.21 -3.67
N ARG A 170 -14.27 12.47 -2.59
CA ARG A 170 -15.12 13.69 -2.49
C ARG A 170 -14.29 14.98 -2.44
N THR A 171 -13.20 14.99 -1.68
CA THR A 171 -12.33 16.18 -1.58
C THR A 171 -11.62 16.46 -2.90
N MET A 172 -11.33 15.44 -3.71
CA MET A 172 -10.66 15.62 -4.98
C MET A 172 -11.60 15.76 -6.17
N GLY A 173 -12.79 15.16 -6.13
CA GLY A 173 -13.88 15.41 -7.08
C GLY A 173 -14.43 16.85 -6.99
N SER A 174 -14.54 17.40 -5.77
CA SER A 174 -14.93 18.81 -5.58
C SER A 174 -13.87 19.81 -6.09
N SER A 175 -12.59 19.42 -6.13
CA SER A 175 -11.53 20.23 -6.76
C SER A 175 -11.61 20.30 -8.29
N VAL A 176 -12.32 19.35 -8.92
CA VAL A 176 -12.53 19.30 -10.39
C VAL A 176 -13.66 20.22 -10.80
N SER A 177 -14.81 20.19 -10.10
CA SER A 177 -15.93 21.11 -10.38
C SER A 177 -15.53 22.59 -10.20
N LYS A 178 -14.57 22.89 -9.32
CA LYS A 178 -14.08 24.25 -9.11
C LYS A 178 -13.10 24.75 -10.17
N LYS A 179 -12.63 23.88 -11.09
CA LYS A 179 -11.71 24.22 -12.18
C LYS A 179 -12.40 24.40 -13.54
N GLU A 180 -13.68 24.04 -13.63
CA GLU A 180 -14.53 24.19 -14.81
C GLU A 180 -15.49 25.40 -14.73
N ASN A 181 -15.42 26.20 -13.65
CA ASN A 181 -16.13 27.47 -13.50
C ASN A 181 -15.17 28.65 -13.55
#